data_AF-A0A2E5ECG7-F1
#
_entry.id   AF-A0A2E5ECG7-F1
#
_cell.length_a   1.000
_cell.length_b   1.000
_cell.length_c   1.000
_cell.angle_alpha   90.00
_cell.angle_beta   90.00
_cell.angle_gamma   90.00
#
_symmetry.space_group_name_H-M   'P 1'
#
loop_
_entity.id
_entity.type
_entity.pdbx_description
1 polymer ?
#
loop_
_entity_poly.entity_id
_entity_poly.type
_entity_poly.pdbx_seq_one_letter_code
_entity_poly.pdbx_strand_id
1 'polypeptide(L)'
;MLHGLSTEDALSADSCFPLFRYDASMQSVQDDIPSSARQGYPASEILFSLLTVTVLSMVISVNFMPIGEQANRSLQRAEIDRVTQALDSYKSSMGAYPTKEEGLEVLWDQAAVVDVDLSDWSGPYLSGPVKDRWGAPIVYKWPSELAPSDNEAKFDLHSPGPDGRINTSDDITNHDEQILAGMDHANEAIPYSDPDDDPDAS
;
A
#
# COMPACT_ATOMS: atom_id res chain seq x y z
N MET A 1 -62.79 -21.27 31.11
CA MET A 1 -62.92 -21.20 29.64
C MET A 1 -61.50 -21.26 29.08
N LEU A 2 -60.89 -22.43 28.85
CA LEU A 2 -61.16 -23.53 27.92
C LEU A 2 -60.96 -23.18 26.42
N HIS A 3 -59.99 -23.89 25.82
CA HIS A 3 -59.74 -24.23 24.40
C HIS A 3 -59.05 -23.14 23.56
N GLY A 4 -58.10 -23.39 22.66
CA GLY A 4 -57.42 -24.56 22.09
C GLY A 4 -56.35 -24.01 21.11
N LEU A 5 -55.12 -24.54 21.06
CA LEU A 5 -54.59 -25.47 20.04
C LEU A 5 -54.86 -25.13 18.56
N SER A 6 -53.80 -25.41 17.77
CA SER A 6 -53.76 -25.63 16.32
C SER A 6 -53.61 -24.39 15.44
N THR A 7 -52.43 -24.12 14.90
CA THR A 7 -51.74 -24.72 13.73
C THR A 7 -52.00 -23.91 12.47
N GLU A 8 -50.91 -23.64 11.75
CA GLU A 8 -50.90 -23.50 10.28
C GLU A 8 -51.60 -22.26 9.71
N ASP A 9 -50.84 -21.16 9.60
CA ASP A 9 -50.98 -20.24 8.48
C ASP A 9 -49.66 -20.27 7.71
N ALA A 10 -49.60 -21.18 6.73
CA ALA A 10 -49.84 -20.84 5.33
C ALA A 10 -48.62 -20.15 4.71
N LEU A 11 -47.63 -21.01 4.40
CA LEU A 11 -46.75 -20.86 3.26
C LEU A 11 -47.63 -20.64 2.01
N SER A 12 -47.95 -19.38 1.73
CA SER A 12 -48.56 -18.94 0.47
C SER A 12 -47.50 -19.00 -0.62
N ALA A 13 -47.18 -20.23 -1.02
CA ALA A 13 -46.51 -20.54 -2.27
C ALA A 13 -47.54 -20.47 -3.39
N ASP A 14 -47.83 -19.27 -3.87
CA ASP A 14 -48.62 -19.06 -5.08
C ASP A 14 -48.12 -17.82 -5.82
N SER A 15 -46.98 -17.98 -6.50
CA SER A 15 -46.59 -17.09 -7.59
C SER A 15 -45.75 -17.85 -8.61
N CYS A 16 -46.45 -18.62 -9.44
CA CYS A 16 -46.30 -18.53 -10.89
C CYS A 16 -44.89 -18.76 -11.45
N PHE A 17 -44.34 -19.96 -11.23
CA PHE A 17 -43.46 -20.55 -12.25
C PHE A 17 -44.34 -21.19 -13.32
N PRO A 18 -44.16 -20.87 -14.62
CA PRO A 18 -44.86 -21.57 -15.67
C PRO A 18 -44.37 -23.02 -15.65
N LEU A 19 -45.25 -23.94 -15.25
CA LEU A 19 -45.10 -25.36 -15.53
C LEU A 19 -45.05 -25.49 -17.04
N PHE A 20 -43.84 -25.62 -17.55
CA PHE A 20 -43.56 -26.09 -18.90
C PHE A 20 -44.25 -27.45 -19.03
N ARG A 21 -45.42 -27.45 -19.68
CA ARG A 21 -46.02 -28.67 -20.19
C ARG A 21 -45.05 -29.22 -21.23
N TYR A 22 -44.31 -30.25 -20.85
CA TYR A 22 -43.68 -31.14 -21.81
C TYR A 22 -44.81 -31.88 -22.54
N ASP A 23 -45.24 -31.32 -23.67
CA ASP A 23 -45.94 -32.10 -24.67
C ASP A 23 -44.92 -33.09 -25.24
N ALA A 24 -45.12 -34.37 -24.91
CA ALA A 24 -44.40 -35.48 -25.49
C ALA A 24 -44.93 -35.74 -26.91
N SER A 25 -44.66 -34.79 -27.81
CA SER A 25 -44.76 -35.01 -29.25
C SER A 25 -43.36 -34.96 -29.83
N MET A 26 -42.57 -36.00 -29.52
CA MET A 26 -41.35 -36.32 -30.26
C MET A 26 -41.75 -36.84 -31.64
N GLN A 27 -42.18 -35.94 -32.52
CA GLN A 27 -42.14 -36.23 -33.95
C GLN A 27 -40.68 -36.10 -34.39
N SER A 28 -40.15 -37.20 -34.90
CA SER A 28 -38.80 -37.39 -35.40
C SER A 28 -38.35 -36.26 -36.32
N VAL A 29 -37.66 -35.26 -35.75
CA VAL A 29 -36.76 -34.39 -36.51
C VAL A 29 -35.45 -35.16 -36.61
N GLN A 30 -35.46 -36.17 -37.48
CA GLN A 30 -34.25 -36.79 -38.00
C GLN A 30 -33.76 -35.86 -39.12
N ASP A 31 -33.34 -34.65 -38.76
CA ASP A 31 -32.68 -33.77 -39.71
C ASP A 31 -31.33 -34.39 -40.02
N ASP A 32 -31.18 -34.77 -41.29
CA ASP A 32 -29.96 -35.23 -41.93
C ASP A 32 -28.80 -34.28 -41.59
N ILE A 33 -28.02 -34.62 -40.56
CA ILE A 33 -26.70 -34.02 -40.40
C ILE A 33 -25.90 -34.51 -41.61
N PRO A 34 -25.49 -33.63 -42.54
CA PRO A 34 -24.64 -34.05 -43.63
C PRO A 34 -23.42 -34.70 -42.99
N SER A 35 -23.16 -35.96 -43.34
CA SER A 35 -21.95 -36.66 -42.95
C SER A 35 -20.78 -35.98 -43.66
N SER A 36 -20.41 -34.78 -43.19
CA SER A 36 -19.13 -34.19 -43.50
C SER A 36 -18.11 -35.21 -43.07
N ALA A 37 -17.23 -35.57 -44.01
CA ALA A 37 -16.21 -36.57 -43.80
C ALA A 37 -15.58 -36.34 -42.43
N ARG A 38 -15.67 -37.33 -41.54
CA ARG A 38 -14.91 -37.33 -40.29
C ARG A 38 -13.43 -37.37 -40.67
N GLN A 39 -12.85 -36.21 -40.95
CA GLN A 39 -11.41 -36.03 -41.02
C GLN A 39 -10.92 -36.15 -39.58
N GLY A 40 -10.50 -37.36 -39.23
CA GLY A 40 -9.76 -37.57 -37.99
C GLY A 40 -8.48 -36.73 -38.07
N TYR A 41 -8.24 -35.92 -37.04
CA TYR A 41 -7.00 -35.17 -36.94
C TYR A 41 -5.83 -36.14 -36.91
N PRO A 42 -4.76 -35.89 -37.68
CA PRO A 42 -3.58 -36.74 -37.69
C PRO A 42 -2.96 -36.80 -36.30
N ALA A 43 -2.49 -37.99 -35.90
CA ALA A 43 -1.92 -38.20 -34.56
C ALA A 43 -0.73 -37.26 -34.26
N SER A 44 0.00 -36.84 -35.30
CA SER A 44 1.10 -35.87 -35.20
C SER A 44 0.67 -34.47 -34.73
N GLU A 45 -0.56 -34.06 -35.00
CA GLU A 45 -1.05 -32.71 -34.71
C GLU A 45 -1.44 -32.56 -33.23
N ILE A 46 -2.00 -33.62 -32.66
CA ILE A 46 -2.23 -33.70 -31.21
C ILE A 46 -0.88 -33.80 -30.47
N LEU A 47 0.09 -34.55 -31.01
CA LEU A 47 1.44 -34.64 -30.43
C LEU A 47 2.17 -33.29 -30.43
N PHE A 48 2.15 -32.55 -31.54
CA PHE A 48 2.81 -31.23 -31.64
C PHE A 48 2.15 -30.20 -30.71
N SER A 49 0.82 -30.24 -30.55
CA SER A 49 0.11 -29.35 -29.66
C SER A 49 0.45 -29.59 -28.19
N LEU A 50 0.50 -30.86 -27.76
CA LEU A 50 0.92 -31.20 -26.40
C LEU A 50 2.39 -30.83 -26.14
N LEU A 51 3.26 -31.04 -27.14
CA LEU A 51 4.66 -30.64 -27.06
C LEU A 51 4.80 -29.12 -26.90
N THR A 52 4.12 -28.32 -27.71
CA THR A 52 4.23 -26.86 -27.65
C THR A 52 3.60 -26.29 -26.38
N VAL A 53 2.46 -26.83 -25.91
CA VAL A 53 1.85 -26.41 -24.64
C VAL A 53 2.76 -26.71 -23.46
N THR A 54 3.43 -27.87 -23.41
CA THR A 54 4.38 -28.18 -22.32
C THR A 54 5.60 -27.27 -22.33
N VAL A 55 6.19 -27.00 -23.50
CA VAL A 55 7.33 -26.07 -23.65
C VAL A 55 6.94 -24.65 -23.24
N LEU A 56 5.79 -24.15 -23.69
CA LEU A 56 5.30 -22.83 -23.29
C LEU A 56 4.99 -22.78 -21.79
N SER A 57 4.44 -23.85 -21.22
CA SER A 57 4.13 -23.92 -19.79
C SER A 57 5.37 -23.80 -18.89
N MET A 58 6.52 -24.31 -19.33
CA MET A 58 7.79 -24.20 -18.57
C MET A 58 8.34 -22.78 -18.53
N VAL A 59 8.08 -21.96 -19.55
CA VAL A 59 8.66 -20.61 -19.71
C VAL A 59 7.83 -19.54 -18.99
N ILE A 60 6.63 -19.86 -18.53
CA ILE A 60 5.79 -18.92 -17.79
C ILE A 60 6.28 -18.83 -16.34
N SER A 61 7.35 -18.06 -16.13
CA SER A 61 7.66 -17.44 -14.85
C SER A 61 7.02 -16.06 -14.83
N VAL A 62 5.78 -15.99 -14.36
CA VAL A 62 5.09 -14.71 -14.12
C VAL A 62 5.74 -14.04 -12.92
N ASN A 63 6.59 -13.04 -13.17
CA ASN A 63 7.13 -12.19 -12.13
C ASN A 63 5.99 -11.31 -11.57
N PHE A 64 5.33 -11.79 -10.52
CA PHE A 64 4.29 -11.07 -9.79
C PHE A 64 4.89 -10.05 -8.81
N MET A 65 5.88 -9.26 -9.24
CA MET A 65 6.16 -8.05 -8.48
C MET A 65 4.95 -7.13 -8.67
N PRO A 66 4.21 -6.79 -7.60
CA PRO A 66 3.09 -5.90 -7.73
C PRO A 66 3.64 -4.56 -8.23
N ILE A 67 3.28 -4.20 -9.46
CA ILE A 67 3.63 -2.92 -10.09
C ILE A 67 3.25 -1.74 -9.19
N GLY A 68 2.33 -1.96 -8.24
CA GLY A 68 1.97 -1.01 -7.20
C GLY A 68 2.98 -0.79 -6.08
N GLU A 69 3.98 -1.64 -5.82
CA GLU A 69 4.81 -1.47 -4.61
C GLU A 69 5.75 -0.25 -4.73
N GLN A 70 6.47 -0.10 -5.84
CA GLN A 70 7.32 1.08 -6.05
C GLN A 70 6.48 2.37 -6.14
N ALA A 71 5.32 2.29 -6.79
CA ALA A 71 4.38 3.42 -6.85
C ALA A 71 3.86 3.79 -5.45
N ASN A 72 3.52 2.80 -4.61
CA ASN A 72 3.10 3.04 -3.24
C ASN A 72 4.23 3.64 -2.39
N ARG A 73 5.47 3.17 -2.53
CA ARG A 73 6.62 3.77 -1.83
C ARG A 73 6.84 5.23 -2.25
N SER A 74 6.76 5.53 -3.55
CA SER A 74 6.88 6.91 -4.05
C SER A 74 5.75 7.82 -3.56
N LEU A 75 4.51 7.34 -3.60
CA LEU A 75 3.36 8.08 -3.06
C LEU A 75 3.45 8.26 -1.54
N GLN A 76 4.00 7.27 -0.82
CA GLN A 76 4.20 7.38 0.62
C GLN A 76 5.23 8.45 0.96
N ARG A 77 6.32 8.56 0.19
CA ARG A 77 7.30 9.64 0.36
C ARG A 77 6.67 11.01 0.17
N ALA A 78 5.88 11.19 -0.90
CA ALA A 78 5.14 12.42 -1.12
C ALA A 78 4.16 12.74 0.02
N GLU A 79 3.54 11.73 0.65
CA GLU A 79 2.67 11.94 1.82
C GLU A 79 3.48 12.33 3.07
N ILE A 80 4.66 11.73 3.29
CA ILE A 80 5.58 12.16 4.36
C ILE A 80 5.99 13.62 4.15
N ASP A 81 6.34 14.02 2.93
CA ASP A 81 6.69 15.40 2.60
C ASP A 81 5.54 16.38 2.88
N ARG A 82 4.30 15.95 2.60
CA ARG A 82 3.11 16.73 2.91
C ARG A 82 2.93 16.94 4.42
N VAL A 83 3.16 15.90 5.22
CA VAL A 83 3.11 16.00 6.70
C VAL A 83 4.24 16.88 7.22
N THR A 84 5.45 16.77 6.65
CA THR A 84 6.59 17.65 6.96
C THR A 84 6.24 19.12 6.72
N GLN A 85 5.65 19.45 5.57
CA GLN A 85 5.21 20.82 5.26
C GLN A 85 4.14 21.35 6.22
N ALA A 86 3.24 20.47 6.68
CA ALA A 86 2.24 20.83 7.69
C ALA A 86 2.89 21.13 9.05
N LEU A 87 3.89 20.35 9.45
CA LEU A 87 4.68 20.58 10.67
C LEU A 87 5.49 21.89 10.59
N ASP A 88 6.05 22.20 9.43
CA ASP A 88 6.76 23.47 9.21
C ASP A 88 5.80 24.67 9.29
N SER A 89 4.60 24.52 8.74
CA SER A 89 3.54 25.53 8.85
C SER A 89 3.11 25.72 10.31
N TYR A 90 2.93 24.64 11.07
CA TYR A 90 2.64 24.67 12.51
C TYR A 90 3.73 25.44 13.27
N LYS A 91 5.00 25.13 13.02
CA LYS A 91 6.13 25.82 13.63
C LYS A 91 6.21 27.30 13.23
N SER A 92 5.83 27.65 12.01
CA SER A 92 5.80 29.05 11.56
C SER A 92 4.80 29.88 12.38
N SER A 93 3.64 29.30 12.68
CA SER A 93 2.62 29.92 13.54
C SER A 93 2.93 29.86 15.03
N MET A 94 3.28 28.68 15.55
CA MET A 94 3.39 28.40 16.99
C MET A 94 4.83 28.59 17.52
N GLY A 95 5.79 28.86 16.63
CA GLY A 95 7.21 29.04 16.94
C GLY A 95 8.01 27.75 17.18
N ALA A 96 7.34 26.62 17.45
CA ALA A 96 7.97 25.33 17.75
C ALA A 96 7.25 24.16 17.07
N TYR A 97 7.93 23.02 16.95
CA TYR A 97 7.28 21.76 16.56
C TYR A 97 6.48 21.17 17.73
N PRO A 98 5.47 20.33 17.44
CA PRO A 98 4.69 19.67 18.48
C PRO A 98 5.56 18.81 19.40
N THR A 99 5.16 18.72 20.65
CA THR A 99 5.78 17.82 21.63
C THR A 99 5.37 16.36 21.38
N LYS A 100 5.98 15.43 22.10
CA LYS A 100 5.65 14.00 21.99
C LYS A 100 4.24 13.70 22.49
N GLU A 101 3.79 14.45 23.47
CA GLU A 101 2.48 14.33 24.11
C GLU A 101 1.35 14.83 23.19
N GLU A 102 1.61 15.90 22.45
CA GLU A 102 0.71 16.48 21.44
C GLU A 102 0.67 15.64 20.16
N GLY A 103 1.84 15.19 19.70
CA GLY A 103 1.98 14.38 18.49
C GLY A 103 1.52 15.08 17.22
N LEU A 104 1.03 14.30 16.24
CA LEU A 104 0.53 14.84 14.97
C LEU A 104 -0.89 15.41 15.10
N GLU A 105 -1.60 15.16 16.20
CA GLU A 105 -3.02 15.49 16.34
C GLU A 105 -3.27 17.00 16.26
N VAL A 106 -2.32 17.80 16.75
CA VAL A 106 -2.35 19.27 16.69
C VAL A 106 -2.41 19.85 15.27
N LEU A 107 -2.06 19.04 14.26
CA LEU A 107 -2.10 19.46 12.87
C LEU A 107 -3.53 19.54 12.34
N TRP A 108 -4.48 18.81 12.91
CA TRP A 108 -5.89 18.83 12.49
C TRP A 108 -6.88 19.17 13.61
N ASP A 109 -6.47 19.06 14.87
CA ASP A 109 -7.29 19.40 16.03
C ASP A 109 -6.57 20.39 16.95
N GLN A 110 -7.05 21.63 17.00
CA GLN A 110 -6.52 22.66 17.90
C GLN A 110 -6.64 22.28 19.38
N ALA A 111 -7.60 21.44 19.77
CA ALA A 111 -7.80 21.05 21.17
C ALA A 111 -6.69 20.14 21.69
N ALA A 112 -5.89 19.55 20.79
CA ALA A 112 -4.73 18.73 21.14
C ALA A 112 -3.50 19.57 21.50
N VAL A 113 -3.50 20.89 21.25
CA VAL A 113 -2.37 21.77 21.60
C VAL A 113 -2.34 21.95 23.12
N VAL A 114 -1.17 21.70 23.72
CA VAL A 114 -0.97 21.76 25.16
C VAL A 114 0.10 22.83 25.45
N ASP A 115 -0.13 23.64 26.48
CA ASP A 115 0.84 24.62 27.02
C ASP A 115 1.19 25.84 26.14
N VAL A 116 0.59 26.00 24.95
CA VAL A 116 0.81 27.17 24.06
C VAL A 116 -0.48 27.98 23.89
N ASP A 117 -0.35 29.30 23.70
CA ASP A 117 -1.49 30.16 23.40
C ASP A 117 -2.09 29.78 22.03
N LEU A 118 -3.39 29.50 22.01
CA LEU A 118 -4.13 29.16 20.81
C LEU A 118 -4.32 30.37 19.87
N SER A 119 -4.01 31.59 20.33
CA SER A 119 -4.14 32.81 19.51
C SER A 119 -3.30 32.78 18.23
N ASP A 120 -2.17 32.08 18.27
CA ASP A 120 -1.21 32.02 17.15
C ASP A 120 -1.50 30.84 16.22
N TRP A 121 -2.37 29.90 16.62
CA TRP A 121 -2.74 28.75 15.81
C TRP A 121 -3.52 29.19 14.57
N SER A 122 -2.96 28.87 13.40
CA SER A 122 -3.48 29.28 12.09
C SER A 122 -4.02 28.10 11.27
N GLY A 123 -4.26 26.96 11.93
CA GLY A 123 -4.67 25.70 11.31
C GLY A 123 -6.14 25.64 10.89
N PRO A 124 -6.63 24.46 10.44
CA PRO A 124 -5.95 23.16 10.44
C PRO A 124 -4.91 23.01 9.31
N TYR A 125 -3.74 22.46 9.63
CA TYR A 125 -2.63 22.23 8.70
C TYR A 125 -2.80 20.93 7.90
N LEU A 126 -3.55 19.97 8.46
CA LEU A 126 -3.98 18.75 7.80
C LEU A 126 -5.50 18.60 7.91
N SER A 127 -6.10 17.94 6.92
CA SER A 127 -7.55 17.70 6.90
C SER A 127 -8.01 16.62 7.90
N GLY A 128 -7.08 15.91 8.53
CA GLY A 128 -7.37 14.82 9.46
C GLY A 128 -6.18 13.88 9.66
N PRO A 129 -6.42 12.74 10.35
CA PRO A 129 -5.37 11.77 10.64
C PRO A 129 -4.84 11.15 9.35
N VAL A 130 -3.51 11.07 9.24
CA VAL A 130 -2.81 10.51 8.09
C VAL A 130 -2.37 9.09 8.39
N LYS A 131 -2.60 8.19 7.43
CA LYS A 131 -2.13 6.80 7.46
C LYS A 131 -1.24 6.56 6.25
N ASP A 132 -0.33 5.61 6.37
CA ASP A 132 0.49 5.18 5.26
C ASP A 132 -0.34 4.42 4.20
N ARG A 133 0.30 4.07 3.08
CA ARG A 133 -0.33 3.32 1.97
C ARG A 133 -0.79 1.91 2.36
N TRP A 134 -0.27 1.37 3.46
CA TRP A 134 -0.58 0.04 3.97
C TRP A 134 -1.58 0.09 5.15
N GLY A 135 -2.03 1.29 5.52
CA GLY A 135 -3.05 1.54 6.54
C GLY A 135 -2.52 1.70 7.96
N ALA A 136 -1.20 1.67 8.16
CA ALA A 136 -0.58 1.93 9.45
C ALA A 136 -0.52 3.45 9.74
N PRO A 137 -0.64 3.88 11.00
CA PRO A 137 -0.47 5.29 11.36
C PRO A 137 0.99 5.71 11.17
N ILE A 138 1.20 6.96 10.75
CA ILE A 138 2.54 7.56 10.71
C ILE A 138 3.00 7.81 12.15
N VAL A 139 4.21 7.37 12.46
CA VAL A 139 4.82 7.56 13.78
C VAL A 139 5.65 8.82 13.76
N TYR A 140 5.35 9.73 14.70
CA TYR A 140 6.10 10.96 14.93
C TYR A 140 7.02 10.79 16.14
N LYS A 141 8.27 11.22 16.01
CA LYS A 141 9.23 11.29 17.12
C LYS A 141 9.88 12.66 17.19
N TRP A 142 9.95 13.18 18.42
CA TRP A 142 10.63 14.42 18.76
C TRP A 142 11.33 14.27 20.13
N PRO A 143 12.60 14.68 20.26
CA PRO A 143 13.51 15.13 19.19
C PRO A 143 13.89 13.99 18.21
N SER A 144 14.45 14.34 17.05
CA SER A 144 14.95 13.37 16.06
C SER A 144 16.02 12.43 16.66
N GLU A 145 15.87 11.14 16.42
CA GLU A 145 16.84 10.08 16.72
C GLU A 145 17.74 9.79 15.51
N LEU A 146 17.25 10.03 14.28
CA LEU A 146 17.95 9.69 13.03
C LEU A 146 18.93 10.76 12.54
N ALA A 147 18.70 12.04 12.84
CA ALA A 147 19.57 13.16 12.43
C ALA A 147 19.99 14.01 13.64
N PRO A 148 20.98 13.55 14.43
CA PRO A 148 21.37 14.19 15.68
C PRO A 148 22.25 15.45 15.53
N SER A 149 22.71 15.83 14.32
CA SER A 149 23.65 16.94 14.15
C SER A 149 23.28 17.92 13.03
N ASP A 150 23.06 19.15 13.47
CA ASP A 150 23.38 20.41 12.83
C ASP A 150 22.62 20.86 11.58
N ASN A 151 21.94 20.02 10.81
CA ASN A 151 21.18 20.49 9.65
C ASN A 151 19.77 19.88 9.54
N GLU A 152 18.80 20.74 9.84
CA GLU A 152 17.44 20.78 9.30
C GLU A 152 16.39 19.77 9.78
N ALA A 153 16.73 18.52 10.08
CA ALA A 153 15.71 17.53 10.43
C ALA A 153 15.53 17.40 11.95
N LYS A 154 14.63 18.23 12.47
CA LYS A 154 14.35 18.37 13.90
C LYS A 154 13.58 17.16 14.46
N PHE A 155 12.73 16.51 13.67
CA PHE A 155 11.86 15.40 14.07
C PHE A 155 11.99 14.22 13.11
N ASP A 156 11.50 13.05 13.53
CA ASP A 156 11.38 11.88 12.65
C ASP A 156 9.92 11.56 12.35
N LEU A 157 9.64 11.30 11.09
CA LEU A 157 8.41 10.69 10.62
C LEU A 157 8.75 9.30 10.09
N HIS A 158 8.05 8.28 10.59
CA HIS A 158 8.20 6.92 10.14
C HIS A 158 6.89 6.36 9.62
N SER A 159 6.96 5.75 8.45
CA SER A 159 5.95 4.87 7.89
C SER A 159 6.42 3.42 8.07
N PRO A 160 5.68 2.57 8.83
CA PRO A 160 6.01 1.15 9.01
C PRO A 160 6.09 0.34 7.72
N GLY A 161 5.52 0.85 6.62
CA GLY A 161 5.71 0.22 5.32
C GLY A 161 4.85 -1.04 5.14
N PRO A 162 5.16 -1.86 4.12
CA PRO A 162 4.39 -3.05 3.79
C PRO A 162 4.22 -4.07 4.91
N ASP A 163 5.22 -4.25 5.77
CA ASP A 163 5.18 -5.25 6.83
C ASP A 163 4.43 -4.76 8.09
N GLY A 164 4.16 -3.46 8.17
CA GLY A 164 3.43 -2.81 9.26
C GLY A 164 4.21 -2.76 10.58
N ARG A 165 5.53 -2.96 10.56
CA ARG A 165 6.39 -2.97 11.74
C ARG A 165 7.37 -1.83 11.66
N ILE A 166 7.63 -1.20 12.80
CA ILE A 166 8.60 -0.11 12.92
C ILE A 166 10.00 -0.68 13.18
N ASN A 167 11.02 0.02 12.72
CA ASN A 167 12.44 -0.33 12.77
C ASN A 167 12.81 -1.56 11.92
N THR A 168 12.16 -1.70 10.77
CA THR A 168 12.47 -2.72 9.76
C THR A 168 13.08 -2.05 8.53
N SER A 169 13.63 -2.87 7.61
CA SER A 169 14.33 -2.34 6.42
C SER A 169 13.40 -1.73 5.37
N ASP A 170 12.08 -1.94 5.49
CA ASP A 170 11.07 -1.44 4.58
C ASP A 170 10.38 -0.16 5.07
N ASP A 171 10.76 0.33 6.25
CA ASP A 171 10.38 1.63 6.79
C ASP A 171 10.72 2.74 5.79
N ILE A 172 9.84 3.73 5.71
CA ILE A 172 10.05 4.94 4.92
C ILE A 172 10.06 6.12 5.88
N THR A 173 11.14 6.89 5.86
CA THR A 173 11.32 8.03 6.75
C THR A 173 11.49 9.33 5.98
N ASN A 174 11.31 10.46 6.67
CA ASN A 174 11.64 11.79 6.12
C ASN A 174 13.15 11.98 5.87
N HIS A 175 13.99 11.08 6.36
CA HIS A 175 15.45 11.14 6.22
C HIS A 175 15.99 10.21 5.15
N ASP A 176 15.16 9.41 4.49
CA ASP A 176 15.61 8.40 3.52
C ASP A 176 16.58 8.97 2.47
N GLU A 177 16.33 10.18 1.97
CA GLU A 177 17.21 10.82 0.98
C GLU A 177 18.53 11.32 1.58
N GLN A 178 18.52 11.81 2.82
CA GLN A 178 19.74 12.26 3.51
C GLN A 178 20.60 11.09 4.00
N ILE A 179 19.98 9.98 4.43
CA ILE A 179 20.69 8.76 4.82
C ILE A 179 21.37 8.13 3.61
N LEU A 180 20.70 8.12 2.45
CA LEU A 180 21.29 7.66 1.19
C LEU A 180 22.44 8.58 0.76
N ALA A 181 22.26 9.90 0.77
CA ALA A 181 23.32 10.85 0.42
C ALA A 181 24.52 10.81 1.42
N GLY A 182 24.26 10.58 2.71
CA GLY A 182 25.27 10.48 3.75
C GLY A 182 26.10 9.18 3.69
N MET A 183 25.53 8.09 3.17
CA MET A 183 26.26 6.83 2.93
C MET A 183 27.26 6.94 1.79
N ASP A 184 27.02 7.81 0.81
CA ASP A 184 27.93 8.08 -0.31
C ASP A 184 29.18 8.84 0.17
N HIS A 185 29.03 9.73 1.15
CA HIS A 185 30.13 10.50 1.73
C HIS A 185 30.98 9.73 2.76
N ALA A 186 30.48 8.65 3.35
CA ALA A 186 31.26 7.84 4.29
C ALA A 186 32.46 7.13 3.64
N ASN A 187 32.42 6.91 2.32
CA ASN A 187 33.53 6.34 1.55
C ASN A 187 34.40 7.41 0.85
N GLU A 188 34.04 8.69 0.92
CA GLU A 188 34.82 9.80 0.36
C GLU A 188 35.59 10.59 1.43
N ALA A 189 35.34 10.30 2.72
CA ALA A 189 36.03 10.89 3.85
C ALA A 189 37.30 10.13 4.29
N ILE A 190 37.93 9.35 3.41
CA ILE A 190 39.38 9.11 3.55
C ILE A 190 40.03 10.30 2.85
N PRO A 191 40.51 11.33 3.58
CA PRO A 191 41.32 12.34 2.93
C PRO A 191 42.49 11.58 2.30
N TYR A 192 42.66 11.70 0.99
CA TYR A 192 43.91 11.33 0.36
C TYR A 192 44.96 12.24 0.99
N SER A 193 45.60 11.74 2.05
CA SER A 193 46.74 12.39 2.67
C SER A 193 47.81 12.39 1.59
N ASP A 194 48.02 13.55 0.99
CA ASP A 194 49.10 13.74 0.02
C ASP A 194 50.40 13.33 0.75
N PRO A 195 51.11 12.29 0.31
CA PRO A 195 52.29 11.77 1.02
C PRO A 195 53.49 12.74 0.98
N ASP A 196 53.34 13.89 0.33
CA ASP A 196 54.41 14.86 0.07
C ASP A 196 54.43 16.04 1.08
N ASP A 197 53.54 16.06 2.08
CA ASP A 197 53.44 17.12 3.09
C ASP A 197 54.01 16.68 4.48
N ASP A 198 55.08 15.86 4.47
CA ASP A 198 55.88 15.57 5.67
C ASP A 198 57.07 16.53 5.76
N PRO A 199 57.03 17.55 6.64
CA PRO A 199 58.15 18.48 6.83
C PRO A 199 59.37 17.83 7.54
N ASP A 200 59.31 16.55 7.93
CA ASP A 200 60.40 15.80 8.57
C ASP A 200 61.00 14.69 7.68
N ALA A 201 60.67 14.65 6.38
CA ALA A 201 61.39 13.80 5.44
C ALA A 201 62.76 14.41 5.07
N SER A 202 63.70 14.41 6.01
CA SER A 202 65.13 14.73 5.81
C SER A 202 66.02 13.49 5.95
#